data_AF-A0A8S3FJL8-F1
#
_entry.id   AF-A0A8S3FJL8-F1
#
_cell.length_a   1.000
_cell.length_b   1.000
_cell.length_c   1.000
_cell.angle_alpha   90.00
_cell.angle_beta   90.00
_cell.angle_gamma   90.00
#
_symmetry.space_group_name_H-M   'P 1'
#
loop_
_entity.id
_entity.type
_entity.pdbx_description
1 polymer ?
#
loop_
_entity_poly.entity_id
_entity_poly.type
_entity_poly.pdbx_seq_one_letter_code
_entity_poly.pdbx_strand_id
1 'polypeptide(L)' 'INDKTLCVGAARIGWSDEKFITTTLRRMADEVDLGRPLHSLVIAGQLHPLEIDYLKIHTIESSFDQLALEHNQSLSH' A
#
# COMPACT_ATOMS: atom_id res chain seq x y z
N ILE A 1 -6.11 -3.26 -12.69
CA ILE A 1 -5.13 -2.33 -12.10
C ILE A 1 -5.49 -0.92 -12.56
N ASN A 2 -5.73 0.00 -11.63
CA ASN A 2 -6.06 1.40 -11.88
C ASN A 2 -5.45 2.29 -10.78
N ASP A 3 -5.61 3.61 -10.90
CA ASP A 3 -5.09 4.63 -9.99
C ASP A 3 -5.47 4.42 -8.50
N LYS A 4 -6.60 3.75 -8.23
CA LYS A 4 -7.10 3.45 -6.88
C LYS A 4 -6.66 2.10 -6.34
N THR A 5 -6.01 1.25 -7.14
CA THR A 5 -5.51 -0.05 -6.70
C THR A 5 -4.54 0.15 -5.54
N LEU A 6 -4.74 -0.58 -4.44
CA LEU A 6 -3.85 -0.54 -3.29
C LEU A 6 -2.49 -1.16 -3.62
N CYS A 7 -1.44 -0.58 -3.05
CA CYS A 7 -0.08 -1.05 -3.18
C CYS A 7 0.72 -0.80 -1.90
N VAL A 8 1.82 -1.55 -1.75
CA VAL A 8 2.79 -1.39 -0.68
C VAL A 8 4.11 -1.01 -1.29
N GLY A 9 4.60 0.18 -0.95
CA GLY A 9 5.94 0.64 -1.25
C GLY A 9 6.87 0.25 -0.12
N ALA A 10 7.96 -0.42 -0.43
CA ALA A 10 8.99 -0.82 0.51
C ALA A 10 10.35 -0.27 0.10
N ALA A 11 11.15 0.18 1.06
CA ALA A 11 12.48 0.70 0.82
C ALA A 11 13.48 0.16 1.85
N ARG A 12 14.68 -0.19 1.37
CA ARG A 12 15.83 -0.59 2.20
C ARG A 12 15.48 -1.66 3.26
N ILE A 13 14.70 -2.67 2.86
CA ILE A 13 14.28 -3.76 3.75
C ILE A 13 15.50 -4.37 4.46
N GLY A 14 15.42 -4.50 5.78
CA GLY A 14 16.51 -5.02 6.62
C GLY A 14 17.58 -3.98 7.00
N TRP A 15 17.40 -2.71 6.63
CA TRP A 15 18.25 -1.61 7.08
C TRP A 15 17.61 -0.90 8.28
N SER A 16 18.40 -0.15 9.04
CA SER A 16 17.92 0.59 10.21
C SER A 16 16.86 1.65 9.89
N ASP A 17 16.79 2.06 8.63
CA ASP A 17 15.89 3.08 8.11
C ASP A 17 14.97 2.51 7.02
N GLU A 18 14.63 1.22 7.14
CA GLU A 18 13.63 0.58 6.29
C GLU A 18 12.28 1.30 6.35
N LYS A 19 11.54 1.29 5.24
CA LYS A 19 10.26 1.97 5.14
C LYS A 19 9.24 1.08 4.46
N PHE A 20 8.04 1.03 5.02
CA PHE A 20 6.86 0.39 4.44
C PHE A 20 5.72 1.40 4.45
N ILE A 21 5.13 1.65 3.28
CA ILE A 21 3.97 2.54 3.12
C ILE A 21 2.92 1.81 2.29
N THR A 22 1.70 1.76 2.80
CA THR A 22 0.52 1.31 2.07
C THR A 22 -0.30 2.52 1.61
N THR A 23 -0.60 2.62 0.32
CA THR A 23 -1.55 3.62 -0.22
C THR A 23 -2.02 3.19 -1.61
N THR A 24 -2.81 4.03 -2.30
CA THR A 24 -3.19 3.82 -3.70
C THR A 24 -2.01 4.02 -4.63
N LEU A 25 -2.00 3.35 -5.79
CA LEU A 25 -0.96 3.53 -6.81
C LEU A 25 -0.75 4.99 -7.18
N ARG A 26 -1.84 5.77 -7.29
CA ARG A 26 -1.75 7.19 -7.62
C ARG A 26 -0.99 7.99 -6.57
N ARG A 27 -1.31 7.80 -5.30
CA ARG A 27 -0.66 8.52 -4.20
C ARG A 27 0.77 8.04 -3.98
N MET A 28 1.04 6.75 -4.21
CA MET A 28 2.40 6.21 -4.22
C MET A 28 3.29 6.94 -5.24
N ALA A 29 2.76 7.24 -6.42
CA ALA A 29 3.51 7.93 -7.47
C ALA A 29 3.67 9.44 -7.20
N ASP A 30 2.63 10.10 -6.70
CA ASP A 30 2.58 11.57 -6.63
C ASP A 30 3.08 12.14 -5.27
N GLU A 31 2.89 11.42 -4.17
CA GLU A 31 3.01 11.98 -2.82
C GLU A 31 4.00 11.23 -1.90
N VAL A 32 4.31 9.96 -2.18
CA VAL A 32 5.09 9.13 -1.27
C VAL A 32 6.59 9.27 -1.52
N ASP A 33 7.32 9.76 -0.52
CA ASP A 33 8.77 9.67 -0.47
C ASP A 33 9.22 8.39 0.27
N LEU A 34 9.77 7.43 -0.47
CA LEU A 34 10.36 6.20 0.06
C LEU A 34 11.82 6.37 0.52
N GLY A 35 12.41 7.56 0.32
CA GLY A 35 13.79 7.86 0.64
C GLY A 35 14.78 7.19 -0.34
N ARG A 36 15.98 6.87 0.16
CA ARG A 36 17.07 6.30 -0.64
C ARG A 36 16.75 4.87 -1.14
N PRO A 37 17.26 4.49 -2.32
CA PRO A 37 17.11 3.12 -2.86
C PRO A 37 17.81 2.07 -1.98
N LEU A 38 17.48 0.78 -2.11
CA LEU A 38 16.59 0.18 -3.12
C LEU A 38 15.11 0.21 -2.75
N HIS A 39 14.25 0.28 -3.76
CA HIS A 39 12.78 0.29 -3.64
C HIS A 39 12.18 -1.00 -4.21
N SER A 40 11.07 -1.43 -3.61
CA SER A 40 10.21 -2.51 -4.10
C SER A 40 8.75 -2.06 -4.01
N LEU A 41 7.91 -2.54 -4.93
CA LEU A 41 6.49 -2.22 -4.97
C LEU A 41 5.68 -3.51 -5.09
N VAL A 42 4.71 -3.70 -4.20
CA VAL A 42 3.75 -4.80 -4.25
C VAL A 42 2.39 -4.23 -4.61
N ILE A 43 1.81 -4.70 -5.71
CA ILE A 43 0.42 -4.37 -6.08
C ILE A 43 -0.49 -5.36 -5.39
N ALA A 44 -1.41 -4.88 -4.57
CA ALA A 44 -2.29 -5.74 -3.78
C ALA A 44 -3.32 -6.44 -4.68
N GLY A 45 -3.43 -7.75 -4.52
CA GLY A 45 -4.57 -8.53 -5.02
C GLY A 45 -5.75 -8.45 -4.06
N GLN A 46 -6.56 -9.51 -4.00
CA GLN A 46 -7.59 -9.64 -2.98
C GLN A 46 -6.92 -9.84 -1.61
N LEU A 47 -7.30 -9.02 -0.64
CA LEU A 47 -6.72 -9.02 0.70
C LEU A 47 -7.65 -9.71 1.70
N HIS A 48 -7.09 -10.58 2.53
CA HIS A 48 -7.77 -11.11 3.70
C HIS A 48 -7.89 -10.03 4.80
N PRO A 49 -8.93 -10.04 5.66
CA PRO A 49 -9.08 -9.05 6.73
C PRO A 49 -7.83 -8.83 7.58
N LEU A 50 -7.12 -9.91 7.93
CA LEU A 50 -5.88 -9.83 8.72
C LEU A 50 -4.74 -9.10 7.96
N GLU A 51 -4.68 -9.24 6.64
CA GLU A 51 -3.69 -8.50 5.83
C GLU A 51 -4.04 -7.02 5.82
N ILE A 52 -5.32 -6.66 5.75
CA ILE A 52 -5.78 -5.26 5.85
C ILE A 52 -5.39 -4.67 7.21
N ASP A 53 -5.64 -5.39 8.31
CA ASP A 53 -5.27 -4.95 9.66
C ASP A 53 -3.76 -4.68 9.78
N TYR A 54 -2.93 -5.53 9.15
CA TYR A 54 -1.48 -5.32 9.12
C TYR A 54 -1.09 -4.16 8.20
N LEU A 55 -1.69 -4.00 7.03
CA LEU A 55 -1.33 -2.90 6.13
C LEU A 55 -1.74 -1.53 6.70
N LYS A 56 -2.76 -1.50 7.56
CA LYS A 56 -3.26 -0.31 8.24
C LYS A 56 -2.23 0.32 9.18
N ILE A 57 -1.35 -0.45 9.80
CA ILE A 57 -0.29 0.13 10.65
C ILE A 57 0.77 0.90 9.84
N HIS A 58 0.80 0.70 8.52
CA HIS A 58 1.74 1.31 7.59
C HIS A 58 1.06 2.22 6.54
N THR A 59 -0.19 2.62 6.76
CA THR A 59 -0.91 3.51 5.84
C THR A 59 -0.76 4.97 6.21
N ILE A 60 -0.84 5.85 5.22
CA ILE A 60 -0.98 7.31 5.41
C ILE A 60 -2.43 7.78 5.22
N GLU A 61 -3.36 6.86 4.93
CA GLU A 61 -4.77 7.15 4.69
C GLU A 61 -5.60 7.01 5.97
N SER A 62 -6.30 8.07 6.36
CA SER A 62 -7.26 8.00 7.48
C SER A 62 -8.48 7.12 7.17
N SER A 63 -8.87 7.03 5.91
CA SER A 63 -10.01 6.23 5.41
C SER A 63 -9.60 4.87 4.84
N PHE A 64 -8.47 4.31 5.30
CA PHE A 64 -7.90 3.08 4.74
C PHE A 64 -8.87 1.88 4.72
N ASP A 65 -9.69 1.69 5.76
CA ASP A 65 -10.65 0.58 5.83
C ASP A 65 -11.64 0.61 4.65
N GLN A 66 -12.12 1.80 4.29
CA GLN A 66 -13.03 1.98 3.17
C GLN A 66 -12.32 1.74 1.83
N LEU A 67 -11.10 2.22 1.68
CA LEU A 67 -10.29 1.98 0.48
C LEU A 67 -10.02 0.48 0.28
N ALA A 68 -9.73 -0.26 1.36
CA ALA A 68 -9.50 -1.70 1.30
C ALA A 68 -10.78 -2.47 0.92
N LEU A 69 -11.94 -2.03 1.41
CA LEU A 69 -13.23 -2.60 1.03
C LEU A 69 -13.52 -2.36 -0.47
N GLU A 70 -13.37 -1.11 -0.93
CA GLU A 70 -13.56 -0.73 -2.35
C GLU A 70 -12.60 -1.50 -3.27
N HIS A 71 -11.35 -1.66 -2.85
CA HIS A 71 -10.33 -2.43 -3.57
C HIS A 71 -10.75 -3.89 -3.74
N ASN A 72 -11.12 -4.58 -2.66
CA ASN A 72 -11.56 -5.98 -2.72
C ASN A 72 -12.84 -6.17 -3.55
N GLN A 73 -13.78 -5.23 -3.46
CA GLN A 73 -14.99 -5.23 -4.30
C GLN A 73 -14.65 -5.10 -5.78
N SER A 74 -13.68 -4.25 -6.13
CA SER A 74 -13.26 -4.04 -7.53
C SER A 74 -12.58 -5.25 -8.19
N LEU A 75 -12.05 -6.18 -7.39
CA LEU A 75 -11.39 -7.41 -7.86
C LEU A 75 -12.32 -8.62 -7.91
N SER A 76 -13.53 -8.51 -7.37
CA SER A 76 -14.53 -9.59 -7.33
C SER A 76 -15.39 -9.66 -8.61
N HIS A 77 -15.07 -8.82 -9.61
CA HIS A 77 -15.74 -8.69 -10.90
C HIS A 77 -14.71 -8.74 -12.04
#